data_AF-A0A8H6K1X6-F1
#
_entry.id   AF-A0A8H6K1X6-F1
#
_cell.length_a   1.000
_cell.length_b   1.000
_cell.length_c   1.000
_cell.angle_alpha   90.00
_cell.angle_beta   90.00
_cell.angle_gamma   90.00
#
_symmetry.space_group_name_H-M   'P 1'
#
loop_
_entity.id
_entity.type
_entity.pdbx_description
1 polymer ?
#
loop_
_entity_poly.entity_id
_entity_poly.type
_entity_poly.pdbx_seq_one_letter_code
_entity_poly.pdbx_strand_id
1 'polypeptide(L)'
;DHDGIIAHKTACRNRPKTTADKIALAARKLSLPTDFEALDDYGFNLCNYGFYPRDDFILLTLYRNLIVHLLVTPHELDTWMKLGELYERIDAKIKARPDRFAPETLRWFAENEAVFKPEDSDDSDDMDSGDE
;
A
#
# COMPACT_ATOMS: atom_id res chain seq x y z
N ASP A 1 23.34 -1.90 -11.32
CA ASP A 1 22.54 -2.07 -12.55
C ASP A 1 21.79 -0.82 -12.97
N HIS A 2 22.28 -0.14 -14.02
CA HIS A 2 21.55 0.94 -14.68
C HIS A 2 20.61 0.41 -15.78
N ASP A 3 20.94 -0.72 -16.42
CA ASP A 3 20.14 -1.34 -17.49
C ASP A 3 18.76 -1.83 -17.02
N GLY A 4 18.69 -2.50 -15.86
CA GLY A 4 17.41 -2.95 -15.30
C GLY A 4 16.43 -1.79 -15.00
N ILE A 5 16.94 -0.61 -14.65
CA ILE A 5 16.14 0.58 -14.33
C ILE A 5 15.50 1.17 -15.61
N ILE A 6 16.19 1.11 -16.75
CA ILE A 6 15.70 1.66 -18.02
C ILE A 6 14.66 0.73 -18.66
N ALA A 7 14.91 -0.59 -18.65
CA ALA A 7 13.95 -1.57 -19.17
C ALA A 7 12.64 -1.53 -18.36
N HIS A 8 12.73 -1.42 -17.04
CA HIS A 8 11.57 -1.32 -16.16
C HIS A 8 10.78 -0.01 -16.38
N LYS A 9 11.45 1.14 -16.55
CA LYS A 9 10.78 2.42 -16.87
C LYS A 9 9.96 2.37 -18.15
N THR A 10 10.41 1.60 -19.13
CA THR A 10 9.74 1.48 -20.43
C THR A 10 8.53 0.55 -20.33
N ALA A 11 8.65 -0.57 -19.62
CA ALA A 11 7.53 -1.48 -19.37
C ALA A 11 6.40 -0.83 -18.53
N CYS A 12 6.76 -0.03 -17.52
CA CYS A 12 5.80 0.72 -16.71
C CYS A 12 5.04 1.82 -17.49
N ARG A 13 5.52 2.24 -18.66
CA ARG A 13 4.92 3.35 -19.43
C ARG A 13 3.74 2.93 -20.30
N ASN A 14 3.65 1.65 -20.67
CA ASN A 14 2.65 1.11 -21.61
C ASN A 14 1.58 0.24 -20.94
N ARG A 15 1.62 0.09 -19.60
CA ARG A 15 0.61 -0.66 -18.86
C ARG A 15 -0.63 0.20 -18.58
N PRO A 16 -1.82 -0.42 -18.37
CA PRO A 16 -2.97 0.30 -17.88
C PRO A 16 -2.63 0.98 -16.55
N LYS A 17 -3.05 2.24 -16.37
CA LYS A 17 -2.88 2.93 -15.08
C LYS A 17 -3.75 2.24 -14.04
N THR A 18 -3.16 1.82 -12.94
CA THR A 18 -3.89 1.22 -11.82
C THR A 18 -4.04 2.20 -10.66
N THR A 19 -4.79 1.83 -9.63
CA THR A 19 -4.90 2.59 -8.37
C THR A 19 -3.53 2.81 -7.72
N ALA A 20 -2.61 1.85 -7.87
CA ALA A 20 -1.22 1.97 -7.45
C ALA A 20 -0.49 3.15 -8.11
N ASP A 21 -0.75 3.42 -9.40
CA ASP A 21 -0.16 4.57 -10.09
C ASP A 21 -0.67 5.89 -9.52
N LYS A 22 -1.93 5.93 -9.07
CA LYS A 22 -2.53 7.10 -8.42
C LYS A 22 -1.87 7.33 -7.05
N ILE A 23 -1.69 6.29 -6.24
CA ILE A 23 -0.94 6.36 -4.98
C ILE A 23 0.50 6.79 -5.20
N ALA A 24 1.17 6.23 -6.22
CA ALA A 24 2.55 6.60 -6.50
C ALA A 24 2.71 8.05 -6.93
N LEU A 25 1.75 8.59 -7.68
CA LEU A 25 1.71 10.00 -8.04
C LEU A 25 1.48 10.89 -6.81
N ALA A 26 0.51 10.53 -5.96
CA ALA A 26 0.18 11.22 -4.72
C ALA A 26 1.38 11.27 -3.76
N ALA A 27 2.01 10.12 -3.51
CA ALA A 27 3.19 9.97 -2.66
C ALA A 27 4.39 10.78 -3.15
N ARG A 28 4.64 10.81 -4.47
CA ARG A 28 5.71 11.64 -5.07
C ARG A 28 5.45 13.13 -4.92
N LYS A 29 4.18 13.55 -4.98
CA LYS A 29 3.77 14.95 -4.86
C LYS A 29 3.58 15.40 -3.41
N LEU A 30 3.66 14.49 -2.43
CA LEU A 30 3.29 14.76 -1.04
C LEU A 30 1.86 15.34 -0.93
N SER A 31 0.96 14.85 -1.77
CA SER A 31 -0.45 15.22 -1.78
C SER A 31 -1.30 13.98 -1.47
N LEU A 32 -2.36 14.13 -0.68
CA LEU A 32 -3.29 13.03 -0.42
C LEU A 32 -3.93 12.52 -1.73
N PRO A 33 -4.19 11.21 -1.86
CA PRO A 33 -4.97 10.69 -2.98
C PRO A 33 -6.40 11.24 -2.90
N THR A 34 -7.03 11.42 -4.06
CA THR A 34 -8.44 11.87 -4.15
C THR A 34 -9.34 10.84 -4.81
N ASP A 35 -8.76 9.74 -5.27
CA ASP A 35 -9.45 8.70 -6.01
C ASP A 35 -9.97 7.65 -5.04
N PHE A 36 -11.29 7.48 -4.97
CA PHE A 36 -11.94 6.63 -3.96
C PHE A 36 -11.48 5.17 -3.99
N GLU A 37 -11.31 4.60 -5.19
CA GLU A 37 -10.83 3.23 -5.37
C GLU A 37 -9.40 3.08 -4.83
N ALA A 38 -8.51 4.03 -5.15
CA ALA A 38 -7.15 4.01 -4.61
C ALA A 38 -7.08 4.29 -3.10
N LEU A 39 -8.03 5.04 -2.55
CA LEU A 39 -8.11 5.26 -1.10
C LEU A 39 -8.51 3.96 -0.37
N ASP A 40 -9.39 3.18 -0.98
CA ASP A 40 -9.85 1.90 -0.45
C ASP A 40 -8.76 0.83 -0.53
N ASP A 41 -8.26 0.57 -1.74
CA ASP A 41 -7.24 -0.45 -2.04
C ASP A 41 -5.97 -0.35 -1.18
N TYR A 42 -5.65 0.85 -0.72
CA TYR A 42 -4.40 1.15 0.00
C TYR A 42 -4.62 1.60 1.44
N GLY A 43 -5.84 1.47 1.96
CA GLY A 43 -6.15 1.63 3.38
C GLY A 43 -6.29 3.08 3.87
N PHE A 44 -6.36 4.06 2.98
CA PHE A 44 -6.60 5.46 3.37
C PHE A 44 -8.03 5.67 3.90
N ASN A 45 -9.00 4.86 3.47
CA ASN A 45 -10.37 4.90 4.03
C ASN A 45 -10.42 4.40 5.49
N LEU A 46 -9.45 3.58 5.90
CA LEU A 46 -9.36 2.99 7.24
C LEU A 46 -8.55 3.88 8.22
N CYS A 47 -7.93 4.95 7.72
CA CYS A 47 -7.18 5.90 8.55
C CYS A 47 -8.13 6.70 9.45
N ASN A 48 -7.76 6.90 10.72
CA ASN A 48 -8.55 7.71 11.62
C ASN A 48 -8.26 9.20 11.39
N TYR A 49 -9.26 9.94 10.91
CA TYR A 49 -9.15 11.38 10.65
C TYR A 49 -9.20 12.25 11.93
N GLY A 50 -9.40 11.62 13.10
CA GLY A 50 -9.81 12.31 14.33
C GLY A 50 -8.72 12.97 15.16
N PHE A 51 -7.46 12.54 15.11
CA PHE A 51 -6.40 13.08 15.99
C PHE A 51 -5.04 13.24 15.28
N TYR A 52 -4.20 14.15 15.80
CA TYR A 52 -2.84 14.37 15.32
C TYR A 52 -1.87 13.38 15.97
N PRO A 53 -0.88 12.81 15.23
CA PRO A 53 -0.64 12.97 13.80
C PRO A 53 -1.75 12.34 12.95
N ARG A 54 -2.09 12.97 11.82
CA ARG A 54 -3.13 12.42 10.94
C ARG A 54 -2.61 11.15 10.27
N ASP A 55 -3.31 10.03 10.48
CA ASP A 55 -2.95 8.70 10.00
C ASP A 55 -2.73 8.67 8.48
N ASP A 56 -3.55 9.41 7.73
CA ASP A 56 -3.46 9.54 6.27
C ASP A 56 -2.10 10.11 5.80
N PHE A 57 -1.52 11.05 6.55
CA PHE A 57 -0.19 11.60 6.27
C PHE A 57 0.93 10.65 6.64
N ILE A 58 0.78 9.85 7.71
CA ILE A 58 1.74 8.82 8.07
C ILE A 58 1.76 7.74 6.98
N LEU A 59 0.59 7.28 6.56
CA LEU A 59 0.42 6.30 5.49
C LEU A 59 0.97 6.82 4.15
N LEU A 60 0.68 8.09 3.80
CA LEU A 60 1.25 8.72 2.61
C LEU A 60 2.80 8.77 2.66
N THR A 61 3.35 9.06 3.84
CA THR A 61 4.80 9.10 4.06
C THR A 61 5.43 7.72 3.93
N LEU A 62 4.75 6.68 4.43
CA LEU A 62 5.15 5.29 4.25
C LEU A 62 5.22 4.92 2.77
N TYR A 63 4.16 5.17 1.99
CA TYR A 63 4.16 4.92 0.54
C TYR A 63 5.21 5.74 -0.20
N ARG A 64 5.44 7.00 0.20
CA ARG A 64 6.51 7.82 -0.37
C ARG A 64 7.88 7.19 -0.13
N ASN A 65 8.15 6.70 1.08
CA ASN A 65 9.44 6.09 1.39
C ASN A 65 9.65 4.80 0.59
N LEU A 66 8.62 3.98 0.43
CA LEU A 66 8.65 2.80 -0.44
C LEU A 66 9.00 3.19 -1.89
N ILE A 67 8.28 4.16 -2.47
CA ILE A 67 8.41 4.50 -3.90
C ILE A 67 9.68 5.30 -4.21
N VAL A 68 10.02 6.28 -3.37
CA VAL A 68 11.11 7.22 -3.64
C VAL A 68 12.44 6.70 -3.11
N HIS A 69 12.45 6.10 -1.93
CA HIS A 69 13.69 5.69 -1.25
C HIS A 69 14.00 4.20 -1.45
N LEU A 70 12.99 3.34 -1.53
CA LEU A 70 13.16 1.91 -1.76
C LEU A 70 12.86 1.47 -3.20
N LEU A 71 12.55 2.44 -4.07
CA LEU A 71 12.30 2.24 -5.50
C LEU A 71 11.19 1.21 -5.79
N VAL A 72 10.24 1.04 -4.87
CA VAL A 72 9.05 0.22 -5.10
C VAL A 72 8.25 0.84 -6.22
N THR A 73 7.99 0.04 -7.23
CA THR A 73 7.32 0.49 -8.44
C THR A 73 5.82 0.38 -8.22
N PRO A 74 5.01 1.24 -8.85
CA PRO A 74 3.55 1.08 -8.77
C PRO A 74 3.08 -0.24 -9.40
N HIS A 75 3.93 -1.00 -10.10
CA HIS A 75 3.60 -2.36 -10.52
C HIS A 75 3.75 -3.37 -9.41
N GLU A 76 4.88 -3.36 -8.71
CA GLU A 76 5.06 -4.20 -7.54
C GLU A 76 3.98 -3.92 -6.50
N LEU A 77 3.67 -2.64 -6.26
CA LEU A 77 2.65 -2.23 -5.30
C LEU A 77 1.25 -2.75 -5.68
N ASP A 78 0.87 -2.63 -6.96
CA ASP A 78 -0.38 -3.18 -7.50
C ASP A 78 -0.45 -4.71 -7.36
N THR A 79 0.67 -5.39 -7.60
CA THR A 79 0.76 -6.85 -7.44
C THR A 79 0.60 -7.26 -5.98
N TRP A 80 1.23 -6.56 -5.04
CA TRP A 80 1.09 -6.89 -3.61
C TRP A 80 -0.34 -6.70 -3.13
N MET A 81 -1.00 -5.63 -3.56
CA MET A 81 -2.41 -5.37 -3.25
C MET A 81 -3.30 -6.51 -3.77
N LYS A 82 -3.16 -6.88 -5.05
CA LYS A 82 -3.98 -7.95 -5.66
C LYS A 82 -3.74 -9.33 -5.07
N LEU A 83 -2.56 -9.57 -4.49
CA LEU A 83 -2.23 -10.83 -3.82
C LEU A 83 -2.59 -10.82 -2.33
N GLY A 84 -3.08 -9.70 -1.78
CA GLY A 84 -3.33 -9.56 -0.34
C GLY A 84 -2.05 -9.58 0.50
N GLU A 85 -0.89 -9.31 -0.10
CA GLU A 85 0.44 -9.38 0.55
C GLU A 85 1.00 -7.99 0.90
N LEU A 86 0.16 -6.95 0.95
CA LEU A 86 0.64 -5.57 1.16
C LEU A 86 1.44 -5.45 2.45
N TYR A 87 0.91 -5.96 3.56
CA TYR A 87 1.54 -5.85 4.86
C TYR A 87 2.91 -6.54 4.88
N GLU A 88 2.97 -7.81 4.47
CA GLU A 88 4.16 -8.65 4.51
C GLU A 88 5.27 -8.07 3.62
N ARG A 89 4.92 -7.56 2.45
CA ARG A 89 5.87 -6.98 1.50
C ARG A 89 6.40 -5.64 1.98
N ILE A 90 5.55 -4.81 2.58
CA ILE A 90 5.96 -3.53 3.18
C ILE A 90 6.86 -3.79 4.40
N ASP A 91 6.49 -4.71 5.27
CA ASP A 91 7.28 -5.12 6.44
C ASP A 91 8.67 -5.63 6.01
N ALA A 92 8.73 -6.48 4.98
CA ALA A 92 10.01 -6.96 4.45
C ALA A 92 10.89 -5.80 3.93
N LYS A 93 10.31 -4.80 3.26
CA LYS A 93 11.03 -3.60 2.78
C LYS A 93 11.50 -2.72 3.94
N ILE A 94 10.69 -2.57 4.98
CA ILE A 94 11.04 -1.86 6.21
C ILE A 94 12.20 -2.56 6.93
N LYS A 95 12.12 -3.88 7.16
CA LYS A 95 13.17 -4.67 7.81
C LYS A 95 14.49 -4.63 7.06
N ALA A 96 14.45 -4.59 5.73
CA ALA A 96 15.65 -4.47 4.91
C ALA A 96 16.32 -3.08 5.02
N ARG A 97 15.55 -2.01 5.25
CA ARG A 97 16.02 -0.61 5.26
C ARG A 97 15.26 0.26 6.27
N PRO A 98 15.37 -0.03 7.58
CA PRO A 98 14.62 0.70 8.60
C PRO A 98 15.07 2.15 8.73
N ASP A 99 16.30 2.47 8.31
CA ASP A 99 16.89 3.83 8.26
C ASP A 99 16.11 4.81 7.37
N ARG A 100 15.23 4.31 6.50
CA ARG A 100 14.44 5.11 5.56
C ARG A 100 13.09 5.54 6.10
N PHE A 101 12.73 5.12 7.30
CA PHE A 101 11.45 5.41 7.91
C PHE A 101 11.64 6.14 9.23
N ALA A 102 10.76 7.10 9.51
CA ALA A 102 10.73 7.73 10.82
C ALA A 102 10.25 6.72 11.88
N PRO A 103 10.76 6.79 13.13
CA PRO A 103 10.31 5.89 14.21
C PRO A 103 8.79 5.92 14.43
N GLU A 104 8.17 7.08 14.23
CA GLU A 104 6.72 7.26 14.31
C GLU A 104 5.99 6.47 13.22
N THR A 105 6.46 6.52 11.97
CA THR A 105 5.90 5.73 10.85
C THR A 105 6.04 4.24 11.10
N LEU A 106 7.16 3.79 11.66
CA LEU A 106 7.40 2.39 11.98
C LEU A 106 6.46 1.89 13.09
N ARG A 107 6.30 2.68 14.15
CA ARG A 107 5.36 2.36 15.24
C ARG A 107 3.93 2.30 14.72
N TRP A 108 3.51 3.31 13.96
CA TRP A 108 2.17 3.36 13.40
C TRP A 108 1.90 2.17 12.47
N PHE A 109 2.85 1.80 11.61
CA PHE A 109 2.71 0.64 10.72
C PHE A 109 2.51 -0.67 11.50
N ALA A 110 3.23 -0.86 12.60
CA ALA A 110 3.08 -2.04 13.47
C ALA A 110 1.75 -2.06 14.25
N GLU A 111 1.21 -0.89 14.59
CA GLU A 111 -0.07 -0.77 15.32
C GLU A 111 -1.29 -0.86 14.40
N ASN A 112 -1.13 -0.63 13.10
CA ASN A 112 -2.21 -0.52 12.11
C ASN A 112 -2.12 -1.59 11.01
N GLU A 113 -1.75 -2.82 11.37
CA GLU A 113 -1.69 -3.96 10.44
C GLU A 113 -3.01 -4.20 9.69
N ALA A 114 -4.15 -3.97 10.35
CA ALA A 114 -5.49 -4.10 9.77
C ALA A 114 -5.75 -3.15 8.59
N VAL A 115 -4.99 -2.05 8.45
CA VAL A 115 -5.12 -1.13 7.31
C VAL A 115 -4.66 -1.76 5.98
N PHE A 116 -3.80 -2.78 6.05
CA PHE A 116 -3.15 -3.39 4.89
C PHE A 116 -3.64 -4.80 4.57
N LYS A 117 -4.43 -5.39 5.47
CA LYS A 117 -5.04 -6.69 5.26
C LYS A 117 -6.45 -6.47 4.73
N PRO A 118 -6.80 -7.00 3.55
CA PRO A 118 -8.20 -7.06 3.19
C PRO A 118 -8.93 -7.82 4.31
N GLU A 119 -10.08 -7.33 4.76
CA GLU A 119 -10.97 -8.15 5.56
C GLU A 119 -11.28 -9.36 4.69
N ASP A 120 -10.72 -10.52 5.04
CA ASP A 120 -11.19 -11.79 4.51
C ASP A 120 -12.67 -11.80 4.85
N SER A 121 -13.51 -11.56 3.84
CA SER A 121 -14.92 -11.85 3.94
C SER A 121 -14.97 -13.34 4.23
N ASP A 122 -15.20 -13.65 5.49
CA ASP A 122 -15.48 -14.96 6.04
C ASP A 122 -16.66 -15.49 5.21
N ASP A 123 -16.36 -16.20 4.12
CA ASP A 123 -17.26 -17.08 3.40
C ASP A 123 -17.66 -18.17 4.40
N SER A 124 -18.55 -17.78 5.30
CA SER A 124 -19.44 -18.66 6.03
C SER A 124 -20.42 -19.24 5.00
N ASP A 125 -19.88 -20.08 4.12
CA ASP A 125 -20.58 -21.20 3.50
C ASP A 125 -20.96 -22.20 4.62
N ASP A 126 -21.77 -21.76 5.58
CA ASP A 126 -22.62 -22.65 6.35
C ASP A 126 -23.76 -23.08 5.43
N MET A 127 -23.41 -24.02 4.54
CA MET A 127 -24.35 -24.94 3.95
C MET A 127 -24.99 -25.78 5.06
N ASP A 128 -26.03 -25.27 5.71
CA ASP A 128 -26.99 -26.13 6.39
C ASP A 128 -27.98 -26.66 5.34
N SER A 129 -27.52 -27.67 4.61
CA SER A 129 -28.38 -28.57 3.85
C SER A 129 -29.05 -29.51 4.85
N GLY A 130 -30.35 -29.34 5.06
CA GLY A 130 -31.15 -30.19 5.92
C GLY A 130 -32.63 -30.13 5.60
N ASP A 131 -32.99 -30.49 4.36
CA ASP A 131 -34.31 -31.06 4.06
C ASP A 131 -34.56 -32.25 5.00
N GLU A 132 -35.64 -32.20 5.80
CA GLU A 132 -36.61 -33.28 6.06
C GLU A 132 -37.86 -32.76 6.78
#